data_AF-A0A6J1SZY8-F1
#
_entry.id   AF-A0A6J1SZY8-F1
#
_cell.length_a   1.000
_cell.length_b   1.000
_cell.length_c   1.000
_cell.angle_alpha   90.00
_cell.angle_beta   90.00
_cell.angle_gamma   90.00
#
_symmetry.space_group_name_H-M   'P 1'
#
loop_
_entity.id
_entity.type
_entity.pdbx_description
1 polymer ?
#
loop_
_entity_poly.entity_id
_entity_poly.type
_entity_poly.pdbx_seq_one_letter_code
_entity_poly.pdbx_strand_id
1 'polypeptide(L)'
;MSTRKGESTRKRAQKYQNTRAFKNDLYDKTVQTKVLNNLHISNVCARCKSILDWKIKYKKFKPLKAAATCTKCSQKCVKHAYHIMCKPCADKNGVCPKCGKKEELVEPEPTPEEQLKMDQEMQAMLKSLPERKRRTFLRFMEKGTKKDKDKKKKDKEYKDTRPGDSKEVEDEDEDKAKIGTQDLMAFLQRLKLSCKEGDGLDDLDDFDGFGDSDSDDFGSDDDDDDEEEEEEK
;
A
#
# COMPACT_ATOMS: atom_id res chain seq x y z
N MET A 1 -10.83 -54.22 3.50
CA MET A 1 -11.07 -52.78 3.26
C MET A 1 -10.20 -51.98 4.23
N SER A 2 -9.29 -51.14 3.73
CA SER A 2 -8.33 -50.39 4.58
C SER A 2 -9.04 -49.27 5.34
N THR A 3 -8.88 -49.25 6.66
CA THR A 3 -9.44 -48.24 7.60
C THR A 3 -8.47 -47.09 7.91
N ARG A 4 -7.32 -47.03 7.24
CA ARG A 4 -6.32 -45.98 7.46
C ARG A 4 -6.82 -44.64 6.90
N LYS A 5 -7.04 -43.67 7.79
CA LYS A 5 -7.23 -42.26 7.45
C LYS A 5 -5.98 -41.79 6.70
N GLY A 6 -6.12 -41.45 5.42
CA GLY A 6 -4.99 -41.12 4.55
C GLY A 6 -4.10 -40.04 5.17
N GLU A 7 -2.79 -40.26 5.12
CA GLU A 7 -1.75 -39.32 5.54
C GLU A 7 -1.94 -37.98 4.79
N SER A 8 -2.35 -36.92 5.49
CA SER A 8 -2.69 -35.61 4.89
C SER A 8 -1.46 -34.79 4.49
N THR A 9 -0.27 -35.23 4.89
CA THR A 9 1.03 -34.62 4.62
C THR A 9 1.60 -35.16 3.30
N ARG A 10 1.31 -34.47 2.19
CA ARG A 10 1.98 -34.78 0.91
C ARG A 10 3.47 -34.45 1.02
N LYS A 11 4.34 -35.43 0.72
CA LYS A 11 5.80 -35.25 0.71
C LYS A 11 6.31 -34.42 -0.48
N ARG A 12 5.54 -34.31 -1.56
CA ARG A 12 5.93 -33.60 -2.80
C ARG A 12 4.98 -32.43 -3.07
N ALA A 13 5.56 -31.29 -3.46
CA ALA A 13 4.80 -30.16 -3.96
C ALA A 13 4.01 -30.52 -5.22
N GLN A 14 2.93 -29.79 -5.49
CA GLN A 14 2.09 -30.08 -6.65
C GLN A 14 2.84 -29.75 -7.95
N LYS A 15 2.83 -30.71 -8.89
CA LYS A 15 3.63 -30.68 -10.14
C LYS A 15 3.35 -29.45 -11.00
N TYR A 16 2.10 -29.01 -11.04
CA TYR A 16 1.66 -27.86 -11.81
C TYR A 16 1.30 -26.73 -10.84
N GLN A 17 2.18 -25.73 -10.77
CA GLN A 17 1.97 -24.49 -10.02
C GLN A 17 1.67 -23.36 -11.00
N ASN A 18 0.84 -22.40 -10.57
CA ASN A 18 0.61 -21.20 -11.36
C ASN A 18 1.88 -20.33 -11.33
N THR A 19 2.33 -19.88 -12.49
CA THR A 19 3.48 -18.96 -12.61
C THR A 19 3.14 -17.54 -12.19
N ARG A 20 1.87 -17.14 -12.36
CA ARG A 20 1.34 -15.83 -11.98
C ARG A 20 0.10 -15.96 -11.10
N ALA A 21 -0.07 -15.01 -10.17
CA ALA A 21 -1.27 -14.91 -9.37
C ALA A 21 -2.50 -14.59 -10.24
N PHE A 22 -3.68 -15.02 -9.78
CA PHE A 22 -4.93 -14.67 -10.45
C PHE A 22 -5.24 -13.19 -10.24
N LYS A 23 -5.53 -12.50 -11.33
CA LYS A 23 -5.91 -11.09 -11.36
C LYS A 23 -7.31 -10.97 -11.95
N ASN A 24 -8.19 -10.29 -11.22
CA ASN A 24 -9.58 -10.13 -11.61
C ASN A 24 -9.73 -9.28 -12.90
N ASP A 25 -8.88 -8.26 -13.02
CA ASP A 25 -8.98 -7.19 -14.01
C ASP A 25 -8.23 -7.43 -15.31
N LEU A 26 -7.48 -8.52 -15.39
CA LEU A 26 -6.60 -8.79 -16.53
C LEU A 26 -7.38 -8.91 -17.84
N TYR A 27 -8.58 -9.49 -17.80
CA TYR A 27 -9.40 -9.73 -18.99
C TYR A 27 -10.83 -9.20 -18.89
N ASP A 28 -11.40 -9.07 -17.68
CA ASP A 28 -12.80 -8.64 -17.50
C ASP A 28 -12.87 -7.23 -16.91
N LYS A 29 -12.77 -6.22 -17.76
CA LYS A 29 -12.87 -4.79 -17.38
C LYS A 29 -14.31 -4.29 -17.26
N THR A 30 -15.25 -5.17 -16.91
CA THR A 30 -16.67 -4.79 -16.80
C THR A 30 -16.87 -3.78 -15.67
N VAL A 31 -17.89 -2.93 -15.80
CA VAL A 31 -18.24 -1.95 -14.74
C VAL A 31 -18.51 -2.66 -13.41
N GLN A 32 -19.12 -3.86 -13.47
CA GLN A 32 -19.38 -4.67 -12.28
C GLN A 32 -18.10 -5.13 -11.59
N THR A 33 -17.09 -5.60 -12.35
CA THR A 33 -15.79 -5.99 -11.80
C THR A 33 -15.12 -4.82 -11.08
N LYS A 34 -15.11 -3.65 -11.72
CA LYS A 34 -14.53 -2.42 -11.14
C LYS A 34 -15.22 -2.02 -9.84
N VAL A 35 -16.57 -2.04 -9.81
CA VAL A 35 -17.34 -1.76 -8.60
C VAL A 35 -17.03 -2.76 -7.49
N LEU A 36 -16.86 -4.04 -7.82
CA LEU A 36 -16.51 -5.07 -6.85
C LEU A 36 -15.08 -4.91 -6.29
N ASN A 37 -14.10 -4.54 -7.10
CA ASN A 37 -12.74 -4.32 -6.61
C ASN A 37 -12.64 -3.07 -5.74
N ASN A 38 -13.40 -2.03 -6.07
CA ASN A 38 -13.50 -0.82 -5.25
C ASN A 38 -14.40 -0.99 -4.01
N LEU A 39 -15.08 -2.14 -3.86
CA LEU A 39 -15.95 -2.39 -2.73
C LEU A 39 -15.13 -2.65 -1.46
N HIS A 40 -15.13 -1.67 -0.56
CA HIS A 40 -14.47 -1.82 0.73
C HIS A 40 -15.39 -2.53 1.75
N ILE A 41 -14.89 -3.63 2.34
CA ILE A 41 -15.59 -4.40 3.36
C ILE A 41 -15.22 -3.86 4.75
N SER A 42 -16.11 -3.08 5.35
CA SER A 42 -15.97 -2.52 6.70
C SER A 42 -16.92 -3.14 7.73
N ASN A 43 -16.62 -3.00 9.02
CA ASN A 43 -17.44 -3.48 10.15
C ASN A 43 -17.57 -5.01 10.20
N VAL A 44 -16.54 -5.74 9.80
CA VAL A 44 -16.51 -7.21 9.81
C VAL A 44 -15.22 -7.67 10.49
N CYS A 45 -15.24 -8.89 11.04
CA CYS A 45 -14.06 -9.50 11.66
C CYS A 45 -12.90 -9.65 10.64
N ALA A 46 -11.64 -9.63 11.07
CA ALA A 46 -10.48 -9.77 10.17
C ALA A 46 -10.54 -11.06 9.31
N ARG A 47 -10.94 -12.18 9.93
CA ARG A 47 -11.17 -13.46 9.24
C ARG A 47 -12.29 -13.35 8.18
N CYS A 48 -13.33 -12.60 8.48
CA CYS A 48 -14.48 -12.46 7.62
C CYS A 48 -14.17 -11.56 6.43
N LYS A 49 -13.38 -10.51 6.66
CA LYS A 49 -12.85 -9.60 5.65
C LYS A 49 -12.04 -10.39 4.63
N SER A 50 -11.06 -11.19 5.05
CA SER A 50 -10.26 -12.01 4.13
C SER A 50 -11.08 -13.01 3.30
N ILE A 51 -12.14 -13.60 3.88
CA ILE A 51 -13.06 -14.47 3.14
C ILE A 51 -13.81 -13.69 2.05
N LEU A 52 -14.26 -12.47 2.35
CA LEU A 52 -15.00 -11.66 1.39
C LEU A 52 -14.08 -11.06 0.32
N ASP A 53 -12.89 -10.59 0.70
CA ASP A 53 -11.84 -10.13 -0.23
C ASP A 53 -11.44 -11.25 -1.19
N TRP A 54 -11.27 -12.47 -0.68
CA TRP A 54 -11.02 -13.64 -1.53
C TRP A 54 -12.16 -13.88 -2.52
N LYS A 55 -13.42 -13.75 -2.09
CA LYS A 55 -14.56 -13.89 -3.00
C LYS A 55 -14.58 -12.81 -4.08
N ILE A 56 -14.19 -11.58 -3.76
CA ILE A 56 -14.06 -10.49 -4.74
C ILE A 56 -12.92 -10.81 -5.70
N LYS A 57 -11.71 -11.09 -5.17
CA LYS A 57 -10.51 -11.41 -5.95
C LYS A 57 -10.73 -12.52 -6.97
N TYR A 58 -11.54 -13.54 -6.63
CA TYR A 58 -11.81 -14.69 -7.50
C TYR A 58 -13.19 -14.66 -8.20
N LYS A 59 -13.87 -13.51 -8.29
CA LYS A 59 -15.20 -13.37 -8.95
C LYS A 59 -16.29 -14.29 -8.38
N LYS A 60 -16.16 -14.73 -7.13
CA LYS A 60 -17.13 -15.59 -6.44
C LYS A 60 -18.11 -14.79 -5.58
N PHE A 61 -17.95 -13.47 -5.52
CA PHE A 61 -18.81 -12.57 -4.77
C PHE A 61 -20.14 -12.37 -5.48
N LYS A 62 -21.26 -12.60 -4.77
CA LYS A 62 -22.62 -12.40 -5.27
C LYS A 62 -23.28 -11.24 -4.50
N PRO A 63 -23.47 -10.08 -5.13
CA PRO A 63 -24.24 -8.98 -4.55
C PRO A 63 -25.69 -9.38 -4.28
N LEU A 64 -26.32 -8.73 -3.30
CA LEU A 64 -27.74 -8.91 -3.04
C LEU A 64 -28.57 -8.12 -4.06
N LYS A 65 -29.60 -8.75 -4.63
CA LYS A 65 -30.61 -8.06 -5.45
C LYS A 65 -31.66 -7.34 -4.60
N ALA A 66 -31.93 -7.87 -3.40
CA ALA A 66 -32.89 -7.33 -2.45
C ALA A 66 -32.34 -7.50 -1.02
N ALA A 67 -32.82 -6.68 -0.08
CA ALA A 67 -32.39 -6.74 1.30
C ALA A 67 -32.74 -8.10 1.94
N ALA A 68 -31.76 -8.70 2.63
CA ALA A 68 -31.95 -9.96 3.34
C ALA A 68 -32.59 -9.75 4.71
N THR A 69 -33.18 -10.80 5.27
CA THR A 69 -33.74 -10.82 6.62
C THR A 69 -32.63 -10.90 7.67
N CYS A 70 -32.75 -10.07 8.70
CA CYS A 70 -31.84 -10.09 9.84
C CYS A 70 -32.25 -11.18 10.85
N THR A 71 -31.28 -11.92 11.40
CA THR A 71 -31.58 -12.96 12.41
C THR A 71 -32.01 -12.43 13.79
N LYS A 72 -31.76 -11.15 14.10
CA LYS A 72 -32.08 -10.56 15.41
C LYS A 72 -33.42 -9.83 15.43
N CYS A 73 -33.69 -9.00 14.42
CA CYS A 73 -34.94 -8.24 14.35
C CYS A 73 -35.95 -8.86 13.37
N SER A 74 -35.58 -9.89 12.62
CA SER A 74 -36.44 -10.57 11.63
C SER A 74 -36.98 -9.66 10.51
N GLN A 75 -36.48 -8.42 10.41
CA GLN A 75 -36.83 -7.46 9.36
C GLN A 75 -35.89 -7.59 8.15
N LYS A 76 -36.38 -7.24 6.95
CA LYS A 76 -35.60 -7.19 5.70
C LYS A 76 -34.73 -5.93 5.62
N CYS A 77 -33.77 -5.80 6.53
CA CYS A 77 -32.93 -4.60 6.67
C CYS A 77 -31.43 -4.84 6.37
N VAL A 78 -31.04 -6.06 5.99
CA VAL A 78 -29.65 -6.38 5.66
C VAL A 78 -29.37 -5.98 4.21
N LYS A 79 -28.63 -4.88 4.03
CA LYS A 79 -28.26 -4.33 2.71
C LYS A 79 -26.98 -4.94 2.14
N HIS A 80 -26.09 -5.42 3.00
CA HIS A 80 -24.76 -5.91 2.63
C HIS A 80 -24.77 -7.41 2.35
N ALA A 81 -24.09 -7.83 1.28
CA ALA A 81 -24.03 -9.23 0.90
C ALA A 81 -23.27 -10.08 1.94
N TYR A 82 -23.72 -11.32 2.13
CA TYR A 82 -23.18 -12.29 3.11
C TYR A 82 -23.28 -11.88 4.58
N HIS A 83 -24.01 -10.83 4.92
CA HIS A 83 -24.31 -10.48 6.30
C HIS A 83 -25.54 -11.26 6.78
N ILE A 84 -25.50 -11.71 8.03
CA ILE A 84 -26.58 -12.43 8.72
C ILE A 84 -27.40 -11.45 9.58
N MET A 85 -26.76 -10.37 10.05
CA MET A 85 -27.37 -9.36 10.91
C MET A 85 -27.34 -7.98 10.28
N CYS A 86 -28.31 -7.17 10.69
CA CYS A 86 -28.41 -5.76 10.35
C CYS A 86 -27.34 -4.95 11.08
N LYS A 87 -26.89 -3.81 10.51
CA LYS A 87 -25.94 -2.91 11.19
C LYS A 87 -26.39 -2.51 12.61
N PRO A 88 -27.61 -1.98 12.82
CA PRO A 88 -28.01 -1.58 14.17
C PRO A 88 -28.13 -2.77 15.14
N CYS A 89 -28.31 -3.99 14.63
CA CYS A 89 -28.33 -5.21 15.42
C CYS A 89 -26.91 -5.63 15.83
N ALA A 90 -25.94 -5.47 14.93
CA ALA A 90 -24.53 -5.73 15.19
C ALA A 90 -23.97 -4.72 16.19
N ASP A 91 -24.27 -3.43 16.02
CA ASP A 91 -23.78 -2.35 16.88
C ASP A 91 -24.28 -2.50 18.31
N LYS A 92 -25.57 -2.78 18.50
CA LYS A 92 -26.17 -3.02 19.84
C LYS A 92 -25.54 -4.21 20.58
N ASN A 93 -25.06 -5.20 19.86
CA ASN A 93 -24.54 -6.44 20.43
C ASN A 93 -23.00 -6.50 20.41
N GLY A 94 -22.32 -5.55 19.76
CA GLY A 94 -20.87 -5.54 19.56
C GLY A 94 -20.35 -6.80 18.85
N VAL A 95 -21.07 -7.30 17.84
CA VAL A 95 -20.75 -8.56 17.15
C VAL A 95 -20.59 -8.35 15.65
N CYS A 96 -19.77 -9.19 15.02
CA CYS A 96 -19.61 -9.17 13.58
C CYS A 96 -20.94 -9.53 12.86
N PRO A 97 -21.40 -8.71 11.89
CA PRO A 97 -22.65 -8.93 11.18
C PRO A 97 -22.65 -10.19 10.29
N LYS A 98 -21.47 -10.73 9.93
CA LYS A 98 -21.34 -11.94 9.11
C LYS A 98 -21.28 -13.24 9.91
N CYS A 99 -20.52 -13.29 11.00
CA CYS A 99 -20.32 -14.53 11.77
C CYS A 99 -20.98 -14.55 13.14
N GLY A 100 -21.45 -13.40 13.65
CA GLY A 100 -22.07 -13.29 14.97
C GLY A 100 -21.11 -13.41 16.15
N LYS A 101 -19.80 -13.45 15.90
CA LYS A 101 -18.77 -13.51 16.95
C LYS A 101 -18.39 -12.11 17.43
N LYS A 102 -18.08 -12.00 18.73
CA LYS A 102 -17.45 -10.84 19.35
C LYS A 102 -15.95 -10.93 19.11
N GLU A 103 -15.50 -10.45 17.96
CA GLU A 103 -14.08 -10.29 17.64
C GLU A 103 -13.88 -8.80 17.31
N GLU A 104 -12.64 -8.33 17.49
CA GLU A 104 -12.24 -6.97 17.14
C GLU A 104 -12.70 -6.65 15.71
N LEU A 105 -13.59 -5.66 15.60
CA LEU A 105 -14.15 -5.24 14.34
C LEU A 105 -13.10 -4.37 13.65
N VAL A 106 -12.84 -4.64 12.37
CA VAL A 106 -11.99 -3.77 11.56
C VAL A 106 -12.65 -2.39 11.52
N GLU A 107 -11.94 -1.39 12.03
CA GLU A 107 -12.40 0.00 12.02
C GLU A 107 -12.78 0.43 10.60
N PRO A 108 -13.92 1.12 10.44
CA PRO A 108 -14.24 1.70 9.14
C PRO A 108 -13.19 2.76 8.79
N GLU A 109 -12.65 2.70 7.57
CA GLU A 109 -11.92 3.83 6.99
C GLU A 109 -12.81 5.09 7.03
N PRO A 110 -12.23 6.28 7.23
CA PRO A 110 -12.97 7.53 7.23
C PRO A 110 -13.77 7.64 5.92
N THR A 111 -15.03 8.03 6.04
CA THR A 111 -15.91 8.28 4.89
C THR A 111 -15.27 9.28 3.92
N PRO A 112 -15.62 9.29 2.63
CA PRO A 112 -15.03 10.24 1.68
C PRO A 112 -15.22 11.69 2.12
N GLU A 113 -16.32 12.01 2.80
CA GLU A 113 -16.57 13.33 3.38
C GLU A 113 -15.63 13.64 4.55
N GLU A 114 -15.36 12.67 5.41
CA GLU A 114 -14.37 12.80 6.49
C GLU A 114 -12.96 12.93 5.91
N GLN A 115 -12.60 12.17 4.87
CA GLN A 115 -11.31 12.32 4.18
C GLN A 115 -11.14 13.74 3.63
N LEU A 116 -12.16 14.28 2.96
CA LEU A 116 -12.13 15.66 2.46
C LEU A 116 -12.00 16.69 3.59
N LYS A 117 -12.67 16.48 4.73
CA LYS A 117 -12.50 17.34 5.91
C LYS A 117 -11.09 17.25 6.47
N MET A 118 -10.54 16.05 6.61
CA MET A 118 -9.16 15.84 7.08
C MET A 118 -8.15 16.49 6.12
N ASP A 119 -8.39 16.43 4.81
CA ASP A 119 -7.56 17.10 3.81
C ASP A 119 -7.67 18.62 3.91
N GLN A 120 -8.87 19.16 4.12
CA GLN A 120 -9.08 20.60 4.33
C GLN A 120 -8.43 21.08 5.63
N GLU A 121 -8.54 20.32 6.71
CA GLU A 121 -7.88 20.59 7.99
C GLU A 121 -6.36 20.54 7.85
N MET A 122 -5.83 19.53 7.15
CA MET A 122 -4.40 19.44 6.83
C MET A 122 -3.94 20.66 6.01
N GLN A 123 -4.70 21.07 4.99
CA GLN A 123 -4.40 22.25 4.19
C GLN A 123 -4.46 23.54 5.00
N ALA A 124 -5.41 23.68 5.93
CA ALA A 124 -5.51 24.81 6.84
C ALA A 124 -4.32 24.86 7.80
N MET A 125 -3.91 23.71 8.34
CA MET A 125 -2.72 23.57 9.17
C MET A 125 -1.46 23.97 8.40
N LEU A 126 -1.31 23.57 7.13
CA LEU A 126 -0.19 23.98 6.28
C LEU A 126 -0.19 25.48 5.97
N LYS A 127 -1.36 26.11 5.83
CA LYS A 127 -1.49 27.56 5.64
C LYS A 127 -1.14 28.37 6.89
N SER A 128 -1.30 27.77 8.08
CA SER A 128 -0.93 28.42 9.35
C SER A 128 0.58 28.45 9.61
N LEU A 129 1.36 27.65 8.88
CA LEU A 129 2.83 27.60 9.00
C LEU A 129 3.49 28.63 8.07
N PRO A 130 4.64 29.22 8.47
CA PRO A 130 5.45 30.05 7.59
C PRO A 130 5.88 29.32 6.32
N GLU A 131 5.96 30.05 5.20
CA GLU A 131 6.21 29.48 3.87
C GLU A 131 7.49 28.62 3.81
N ARG A 132 8.57 29.02 4.49
CA ARG A 132 9.83 28.23 4.58
C ARG A 132 9.54 26.83 5.14
N LYS A 133 8.79 26.75 6.25
CA LYS A 133 8.44 25.48 6.91
C LYS A 133 7.42 24.69 6.10
N ARG A 134 6.45 25.34 5.47
CA ARG A 134 5.52 24.70 4.54
C ARG A 134 6.25 24.02 3.39
N ARG A 135 7.24 24.69 2.78
CA ARG A 135 8.09 24.10 1.73
C ARG A 135 8.92 22.93 2.25
N THR A 136 9.45 22.99 3.48
CA THR A 136 10.15 21.83 4.07
C THR A 136 9.22 20.63 4.23
N PHE A 137 7.97 20.84 4.66
CA PHE A 137 6.97 19.77 4.77
C PHE A 137 6.59 19.16 3.42
N LEU A 138 6.37 20.00 2.40
CA LEU A 138 6.09 19.52 1.03
C LEU A 138 7.28 18.74 0.45
N ARG A 139 8.52 19.21 0.67
CA ARG A 139 9.73 18.47 0.28
C ARG A 139 9.86 17.15 1.02
N PHE A 140 9.46 17.08 2.29
CA PHE A 140 9.45 15.84 3.06
C PHE A 140 8.44 14.83 2.49
N MET A 141 7.23 15.30 2.16
CA MET A 141 6.22 14.48 1.47
C MET A 141 6.72 13.97 0.11
N GLU A 142 7.36 14.83 -0.68
CA GLU A 142 7.97 14.43 -1.95
C GLU A 142 9.13 13.46 -1.77
N LYS A 143 9.99 13.65 -0.76
CA LYS A 143 11.15 12.79 -0.50
C LYS A 143 10.74 11.37 -0.11
N GLY A 144 9.65 11.21 0.64
CA GLY A 144 9.08 9.88 0.88
C GLY A 144 8.66 9.20 -0.43
N THR A 145 8.02 9.93 -1.35
CA THR A 145 7.66 9.38 -2.66
C THR A 145 8.85 9.14 -3.61
N LYS A 146 9.97 9.86 -3.45
CA LYS A 146 11.21 9.69 -4.24
C LYS A 146 12.09 8.55 -3.73
N LYS A 147 12.25 8.37 -2.42
CA LYS A 147 13.02 7.24 -1.85
C LYS A 147 12.49 5.88 -2.30
N ASP A 148 11.17 5.78 -2.50
CA ASP A 148 10.54 4.58 -3.06
C ASP A 148 10.82 4.40 -4.56
N LYS A 149 10.93 5.50 -5.33
CA LYS A 149 11.33 5.46 -6.75
C LYS A 149 12.79 5.04 -6.92
N ASP A 150 13.69 5.56 -6.09
CA ASP A 150 15.12 5.19 -6.14
C ASP A 150 15.38 3.77 -5.66
N LYS A 151 14.69 3.27 -4.61
CA LYS A 151 14.72 1.84 -4.25
C LYS A 151 14.21 0.95 -5.38
N LYS A 152 13.09 1.31 -6.02
CA LYS A 152 12.54 0.59 -7.18
C LYS A 152 13.48 0.62 -8.40
N LYS A 153 14.31 1.66 -8.55
CA LYS A 153 15.32 1.77 -9.60
C LYS A 153 16.56 0.91 -9.29
N LYS A 154 17.03 0.91 -8.04
CA LYS A 154 18.18 0.11 -7.57
C LYS A 154 17.90 -1.40 -7.61
N ASP A 155 16.67 -1.83 -7.31
CA ASP A 155 16.24 -3.23 -7.44
C ASP A 155 16.08 -3.69 -8.90
N LYS A 156 15.91 -2.76 -9.86
CA LYS A 156 15.95 -3.04 -11.30
C LYS A 156 17.39 -3.10 -11.85
N GLU A 157 18.31 -2.34 -11.26
CA GLU A 157 19.70 -2.21 -11.74
C GLU A 157 20.59 -3.40 -11.30
N TYR A 158 20.28 -4.09 -10.21
CA TYR A 158 21.01 -5.30 -9.78
C TYR A 158 20.56 -6.60 -10.47
N LYS A 159 19.82 -6.51 -11.59
CA LYS A 159 19.36 -7.69 -12.32
C LYS A 159 19.59 -7.58 -13.82
N ASP A 160 20.85 -7.38 -14.21
CA ASP A 160 21.28 -7.71 -15.57
C ASP A 160 22.67 -8.37 -15.59
N THR A 161 22.67 -9.70 -15.68
CA THR A 161 23.59 -10.44 -16.56
C THR A 161 22.87 -11.69 -17.04
N ARG A 162 22.08 -11.56 -18.12
CA ARG A 162 22.16 -12.45 -19.29
C ARG A 162 21.23 -12.01 -20.42
N PRO A 163 21.68 -12.02 -21.69
CA PRO A 163 20.93 -11.47 -22.81
C PRO A 163 19.92 -12.48 -23.37
N GLY A 164 18.68 -12.01 -23.60
CA GLY A 164 17.70 -12.68 -24.45
C GLY A 164 16.34 -12.94 -23.78
N ASP A 165 15.42 -11.97 -23.84
CA ASP A 165 14.01 -12.10 -24.25
C ASP A 165 13.25 -10.84 -23.77
N SER A 166 13.08 -9.90 -24.69
CA SER A 166 12.36 -8.65 -24.47
C SER A 166 10.87 -8.94 -24.34
N LYS A 167 10.28 -8.71 -23.16
CA LYS A 167 8.86 -8.39 -23.05
C LYS A 167 8.58 -7.49 -21.84
N GLU A 168 8.10 -6.31 -22.18
CA GLU A 168 7.66 -5.23 -21.33
C GLU A 168 6.76 -5.73 -20.20
N VAL A 169 7.19 -5.44 -18.98
CA VAL A 169 6.40 -5.64 -17.76
C VAL A 169 5.82 -4.27 -17.43
N GLU A 170 4.69 -3.94 -18.05
CA GLU A 170 3.90 -2.78 -17.61
C GLU A 170 3.27 -3.07 -16.24
N ASP A 171 3.41 -2.06 -15.40
CA ASP A 171 3.28 -2.03 -13.95
C ASP A 171 1.94 -2.55 -13.40
N GLU A 172 2.02 -3.19 -12.23
CA GLU A 172 0.88 -3.28 -11.32
C GLU A 172 1.00 -2.29 -10.17
N ASP A 173 -0.16 -1.68 -9.94
CA ASP A 173 -0.55 -0.72 -8.95
C ASP A 173 -0.34 -1.14 -7.49
N GLU A 174 0.09 -0.14 -6.73
CA GLU A 174 -0.34 0.20 -5.37
C GLU A 174 -0.15 -0.81 -4.23
N ASP A 175 1.09 -0.87 -3.75
CA ASP A 175 1.35 -0.82 -2.31
C ASP A 175 2.25 0.39 -2.02
N LYS A 176 1.67 1.59 -2.14
CA LYS A 176 2.33 2.84 -1.70
C LYS A 176 2.56 2.70 -0.21
N ALA A 177 3.82 2.56 0.22
CA ALA A 177 4.21 2.75 1.61
C ALA A 177 3.89 4.20 1.98
N LYS A 178 2.64 4.44 2.43
CA LYS A 178 2.24 5.73 2.97
C LYS A 178 3.19 6.00 4.12
N ILE A 179 3.92 7.12 4.08
CA ILE A 179 4.58 7.66 5.26
C ILE A 179 3.52 7.63 6.36
N GLY A 180 3.84 7.00 7.50
CA GLY A 180 2.87 6.80 8.57
C GLY A 180 2.18 8.12 8.90
N THR A 181 0.85 8.11 8.98
CA THR A 181 0.10 9.32 9.35
C THR A 181 0.60 9.91 10.67
N GLN A 182 1.09 9.04 11.56
CA GLN A 182 1.74 9.40 12.81
C GLN A 182 3.07 10.15 12.60
N ASP A 183 3.93 9.71 11.68
CA ASP A 183 5.21 10.37 11.37
C ASP A 183 5.00 11.76 10.74
N LEU A 184 4.00 11.88 9.86
CA LEU A 184 3.62 13.16 9.26
C LEU A 184 3.08 14.14 10.31
N MET A 185 2.21 13.67 11.21
CA MET A 185 1.70 14.49 12.31
C MET A 185 2.82 14.91 13.28
N ALA A 186 3.76 14.02 13.60
CA ALA A 186 4.90 14.31 14.46
C ALA A 186 5.83 15.37 13.84
N PHE A 187 6.14 15.25 12.54
CA PHE A 187 6.95 16.25 11.83
C PHE A 187 6.26 17.61 11.75
N LEU A 188 4.95 17.63 11.52
CA LEU A 188 4.16 18.87 11.50
C LEU A 188 4.08 19.53 12.89
N GLN A 189 3.95 18.75 13.97
CA GLN A 189 4.01 19.25 15.34
C GLN A 189 5.39 19.81 15.70
N ARG A 190 6.49 19.17 15.28
CA ARG A 190 7.86 19.67 15.45
C ARG A 190 8.07 21.03 14.76
N LEU A 191 7.55 21.20 13.54
CA LEU A 191 7.60 22.47 12.82
C LEU A 191 6.77 23.58 13.50
N LYS A 192 5.67 23.21 14.16
CA LYS A 192 4.82 24.13 14.91
C LYS A 192 5.45 24.58 16.23
N LEU A 193 6.16 23.71 16.94
CA LEU A 193 6.88 24.04 18.17
C LEU A 193 8.02 25.03 17.92
N SER A 194 8.78 24.86 16.84
CA SER A 194 9.82 25.81 16.42
C SER A 194 9.30 27.18 15.95
N CYS A 195 7.98 27.42 15.98
CA CYS A 195 7.37 28.73 15.72
C CYS A 195 6.96 29.48 17.00
N LYS A 196 7.00 28.82 18.16
CA LYS A 196 6.58 29.41 19.44
C LYS A 196 7.72 30.09 20.19
N GLU A 197 8.95 29.71 19.89
CA GLU A 197 10.15 30.37 20.39
C GLU A 197 10.54 31.41 19.35
N GLY A 198 10.23 32.66 19.67
CA GLY A 198 10.75 33.81 18.94
C GLY A 198 12.07 34.22 19.57
N ASP A 199 13.17 33.71 19.03
CA ASP A 199 14.49 34.30 19.18
C ASP A 199 15.30 34.02 17.91
N GLY A 200 15.91 35.09 17.39
CA GLY A 200 16.81 35.00 16.26
C GLY A 200 18.07 34.28 16.68
N LEU A 201 18.40 33.20 15.99
CA LEU A 201 19.76 32.76 15.82
C LEU A 201 19.85 32.13 14.43
N ASP A 202 20.40 32.91 13.51
CA ASP A 202 21.23 32.41 12.43
C ASP A 202 22.32 31.50 13.04
N ASP A 203 22.83 30.54 12.26
CA ASP A 203 23.93 29.62 12.61
C ASP A 203 23.50 28.23 13.15
N LEU A 204 23.30 27.28 12.22
CA LEU A 204 23.67 25.86 12.35
C LEU A 204 23.71 25.24 10.93
N ASP A 205 24.57 25.78 10.08
CA ASP A 205 25.22 25.02 9.01
C ASP A 205 26.45 24.34 9.65
N ASP A 206 26.25 23.21 10.34
CA ASP A 206 27.35 22.31 10.74
C ASP A 206 26.82 20.90 11.02
N PHE A 207 26.72 20.09 9.97
CA PHE A 207 26.79 18.63 10.10
C PHE A 207 27.43 18.05 8.83
N ASP A 208 28.62 18.57 8.51
CA ASP A 208 29.59 17.87 7.67
C ASP A 208 30.46 17.01 8.60
N GLY A 209 30.13 15.73 8.68
CA GLY A 209 30.75 14.84 9.65
C GLY A 209 30.52 13.37 9.38
N PHE A 210 30.88 12.89 8.20
CA PHE A 210 31.17 11.46 8.04
C PHE A 210 32.32 11.21 7.05
N GLY A 211 33.54 11.32 7.59
CA GLY A 211 34.59 10.33 7.43
C GLY A 211 34.96 9.95 6.00
N ASP A 212 35.63 10.87 5.34
CA ASP A 212 36.64 10.55 4.33
C ASP A 212 37.76 9.74 5.00
N SER A 213 37.89 8.47 4.62
CA SER A 213 39.03 7.64 4.98
C SER A 213 39.67 7.20 3.66
N ASP A 214 40.60 8.04 3.23
CA ASP A 214 41.69 7.69 2.34
C ASP A 214 42.25 6.30 2.67
N SER A 215 42.30 5.46 1.65
CA SER A 215 43.34 4.45 1.51
C SER A 215 43.64 4.37 0.02
N ASP A 216 44.55 5.23 -0.41
CA ASP A 216 45.31 5.10 -1.63
C ASP A 216 46.02 3.73 -1.64
N ASP A 217 45.84 2.95 -2.72
CA ASP A 217 46.86 2.00 -3.16
C ASP A 217 47.10 2.22 -4.65
N PHE A 218 48.33 2.63 -4.92
CA PHE A 218 48.91 3.06 -6.18
C PHE A 218 49.31 1.86 -7.06
N GLY A 219 49.29 2.06 -8.38
CA GLY A 219 49.96 1.21 -9.38
C GLY A 219 49.19 1.24 -10.71
N SER A 220 49.32 2.25 -11.57
CA SER A 220 50.48 2.73 -12.34
C SER A 220 50.80 1.87 -13.58
N ASP A 221 50.94 2.59 -14.70
CA ASP A 221 51.51 2.26 -16.02
C ASP A 221 50.59 1.48 -16.97
N ASP A 222 50.01 2.14 -17.99
CA ASP A 222 50.62 2.61 -19.26
C ASP A 222 50.56 1.50 -20.31
N ASP A 223 49.83 1.75 -21.40
CA ASP A 223 50.35 1.60 -22.77
C ASP A 223 49.30 2.08 -23.79
N ASP A 224 49.77 3.01 -24.62
CA ASP A 224 49.29 3.52 -25.90
C ASP A 224 48.60 2.48 -26.82
N ASP A 225 47.65 2.93 -27.66
CA ASP A 225 47.97 3.17 -29.08
C ASP A 225 46.82 3.89 -29.81
N ASP A 226 47.26 4.71 -30.73
CA ASP A 226 46.59 5.68 -31.57
C ASP A 226 46.07 4.99 -32.86
N GLU A 227 45.31 5.76 -33.64
CA GLU A 227 45.16 5.70 -35.11
C GLU A 227 43.70 5.82 -35.60
N GLU A 228 43.47 7.01 -36.17
CA GLU A 228 42.43 7.38 -37.10
C GLU A 228 42.39 6.45 -38.33
N GLU A 229 41.21 6.25 -38.91
CA GLU A 229 41.11 6.25 -40.37
C GLU A 229 39.73 6.70 -40.86
N GLU A 230 39.76 7.63 -41.81
CA GLU A 230 38.66 8.15 -42.62
C GLU A 230 38.13 7.12 -43.65
N GLU A 231 37.18 7.59 -44.46
CA GLU A 231 36.64 7.01 -45.72
C GLU A 231 35.46 6.02 -45.55
N GLU A 232 34.40 6.04 -46.36
CA GLU A 232 34.11 6.71 -47.62
C GLU A 232 32.58 6.74 -47.83
N LYS A 233 32.10 7.80 -48.49
CA LYS A 233 31.00 7.82 -49.49
C LYS A 233 29.52 7.89 -49.08
#